data_AF-B0N5X8-F1
#
_entry.id   AF-B0N5X8-F1
#
_cell.length_a   1.000
_cell.length_b   1.000
_cell.length_c   1.000
_cell.angle_alpha   90.00
_cell.angle_beta   90.00
_cell.angle_gamma   90.00
#
_symmetry.space_group_name_H-M   'P 1'
#
loop_
_entity.id
_entity.type
_entity.pdbx_description
1 polymer ?
#
loop_
_entity_poly.entity_id
_entity_poly.type
_entity_poly.pdbx_seq_one_letter_code
_entity_poly.pdbx_strand_id
1 'polypeptide(L)' 'MCSLQVDSQYFDKICNGVINHLVVCKEEGIEQGDCVSLRKLGKTNISCVVKVEYVDCEGSGVDENYCILGVKRI' A
#
# COMPACT_ATOMS: atom_id res chain seq x y z
N MET A 1 3.60 -12.00 4.07
CA MET A 1 4.24 -10.92 3.29
C MET A 1 3.40 -10.69 2.04
N CYS A 2 2.58 -9.64 2.05
CA CYS A 2 1.66 -9.34 0.96
C CYS A 2 2.39 -8.62 -0.19
N SER A 3 2.00 -8.87 -1.44
CA SER A 3 2.59 -8.24 -2.62
C SER A 3 1.51 -7.59 -3.46
N LEU A 4 1.49 -6.26 -3.50
CA LEU A 4 0.49 -5.49 -4.23
C LEU A 4 1.06 -4.96 -5.54
N GLN A 5 0.25 -4.97 -6.60
CA GLN A 5 0.58 -4.25 -7.83
C GLN A 5 0.04 -2.82 -7.76
N VAL A 6 0.89 -1.87 -8.13
CA VAL A 6 0.57 -0.44 -8.09
C VAL A 6 0.86 0.16 -9.46
N ASP A 7 -0.04 1.01 -9.93
CA ASP A 7 0.17 1.75 -11.17
C ASP A 7 1.47 2.54 -11.14
N SER A 8 2.13 2.60 -12.30
CA SER A 8 3.43 3.23 -12.47
C SER A 8 3.49 4.65 -11.90
N GLN A 9 2.41 5.43 -12.07
CA GLN A 9 2.34 6.83 -11.66
C GLN A 9 2.30 7.04 -10.13
N TYR A 10 1.82 6.04 -9.39
CA TYR A 10 1.74 6.09 -7.92
C TYR A 10 2.93 5.37 -7.28
N PHE A 11 3.40 4.28 -7.91
CA PHE A 11 4.54 3.51 -7.43
C PHE A 11 5.76 4.41 -7.13
N ASP A 12 6.17 5.24 -8.10
CA ASP A 12 7.34 6.10 -7.91
C ASP A 12 7.11 7.16 -6.81
N LYS A 13 5.87 7.65 -6.65
CA LYS A 13 5.51 8.62 -5.60
C LYS A 13 5.53 8.01 -4.21
N ILE A 14 5.02 6.78 -4.06
CA ILE A 14 5.03 6.06 -2.78
C ILE A 14 6.47 5.71 -2.38
N CYS A 15 7.25 5.18 -3.32
CA CYS A 15 8.63 4.81 -3.05
C CYS A 15 9.55 6.01 -2.80
N ASN A 16 9.22 7.17 -3.33
CA ASN A 16 9.95 8.41 -2.99
C ASN A 16 9.42 9.09 -1.72
N GLY A 17 8.42 8.52 -1.03
CA GLY A 17 7.83 9.08 0.20
C GLY A 17 6.97 10.33 -0.01
N VAL A 18 6.57 10.60 -1.26
CA VAL A 18 5.65 11.69 -1.60
C VAL A 18 4.22 11.31 -1.21
N ILE A 19 3.88 10.04 -1.38
CA ILE A 19 2.60 9.46 -0.94
C ILE A 19 2.90 8.43 0.16
N ASN A 20 2.27 8.61 1.32
CA ASN A 20 2.48 7.75 2.49
C ASN A 20 1.21 7.00 2.89
N HIS A 21 0.29 6.78 1.94
CA HIS A 21 -0.90 5.99 2.16
C HIS A 21 -1.24 5.13 0.95
N LEU A 22 -1.93 4.02 1.19
CA LEU A 22 -2.49 3.12 0.17
C LEU A 22 -3.97 2.92 0.45
N VAL A 23 -4.76 2.70 -0.60
CA VAL A 23 -6.14 2.20 -0.46
C VAL A 23 -6.13 0.76 -0.95
N VAL A 24 -6.55 -0.18 -0.10
CA VAL A 24 -6.50 -1.62 -0.38
C VAL A 24 -7.82 -2.29 0.00
N CYS A 25 -8.13 -3.42 -0.63
CA CYS A 25 -9.29 -4.22 -0.23
C CYS A 25 -9.09 -4.82 1.17
N LYS A 26 -10.14 -4.87 1.97
CA LYS A 26 -10.17 -5.53 3.30
C LYS A 26 -9.74 -6.99 3.23
N GLU A 27 -10.08 -7.68 2.15
CA GLU A 27 -9.76 -9.08 1.91
C GLU A 27 -8.25 -9.37 1.85
N GLU A 28 -7.42 -8.35 1.57
CA GLU A 28 -5.96 -8.50 1.60
C GLU A 28 -5.42 -8.77 3.01
N GLY A 29 -6.22 -8.50 4.05
CA GLY A 29 -5.91 -8.84 5.44
C GLY A 29 -4.62 -8.19 5.96
N ILE A 30 -4.28 -7.00 5.47
CA ILE A 30 -3.06 -6.28 5.84
C ILE A 30 -3.25 -5.61 7.20
N GLU A 31 -2.31 -5.86 8.11
CA GLU A 31 -2.37 -5.36 9.49
C GLU A 31 -1.28 -4.31 9.78
N GLN A 32 -1.46 -3.57 10.87
CA GLN A 32 -0.45 -2.62 11.33
C GLN A 32 0.86 -3.35 11.67
N GLY A 33 1.98 -2.83 11.17
CA GLY A 33 3.31 -3.42 11.35
C GLY A 33 3.76 -4.33 10.21
N ASP A 34 2.85 -4.72 9.30
CA ASP A 34 3.18 -5.55 8.16
C ASP A 34 4.15 -4.87 7.18
N CYS A 35 4.92 -5.71 6.49
CA CYS A 35 5.72 -5.30 5.36
C CYS A 35 5.03 -5.72 4.06
N VAL A 36 4.75 -4.74 3.20
CA VAL A 36 4.08 -4.93 1.91
C VAL A 36 5.07 -4.67 0.79
N SER A 37 5.22 -5.64 -0.11
CA SER A 37 6.02 -5.49 -1.32
C SER A 37 5.16 -4.87 -2.42
N LEU A 38 5.42 -3.62 -2.76
CA LEU A 38 4.82 -2.97 -3.92
C LEU A 38 5.58 -3.39 -5.19
N ARG A 39 4.83 -3.77 -6.22
CA ARG A 39 5.35 -4.05 -7.57
C ARG A 39 4.76 -3.07 -8.55
N LYS A 40 5.60 -2.58 -9.46
CA LYS A 40 5.16 -1.66 -10.50
C LYS A 40 4.37 -2.44 -11.55
N LEU A 41 3.13 -2.02 -11.83
CA LEU A 41 2.30 -2.67 -12.84
C LEU A 41 3.03 -2.69 -14.20
N GLY A 42 3.06 -3.85 -14.86
CA GLY A 42 3.76 -4.05 -16.13
C GLY A 42 5.30 -4.17 -16.04
N LYS A 43 5.91 -4.12 -14.85
CA LYS A 43 7.35 -4.37 -14.65
C LYS A 43 7.60 -5.36 -13.50
N THR A 44 8.15 -6.52 -13.82
CA THR A 44 8.39 -7.61 -12.86
C THR A 44 9.63 -7.42 -11.98
N ASN A 45 10.61 -6.62 -12.43
CA ASN A 45 11.92 -6.49 -11.77
C ASN A 45 12.04 -5.28 -10.83
N ILE A 46 10.96 -4.49 -10.68
CA ILE A 46 10.98 -3.28 -9.83
C ILE A 46 10.03 -3.52 -8.65
N SER A 47 10.61 -3.56 -7.46
CA SER A 47 9.86 -3.68 -6.21
C SER A 47 10.32 -2.66 -5.18
N CYS A 48 9.44 -2.39 -4.23
CA CYS A 48 9.63 -1.39 -3.19
C CYS A 48 8.87 -1.87 -1.96
N VAL A 49 9.54 -1.93 -0.82
CA VAL A 49 8.93 -2.45 0.41
C VAL A 49 8.52 -1.28 1.28
N VAL A 50 7.30 -1.33 1.76
CA VAL A 50 6.77 -0.36 2.71
C VAL A 50 6.30 -1.07 3.97
N LYS A 51 6.48 -0.42 5.11
CA LYS A 51 5.94 -0.85 6.39
C LYS A 51 4.62 -0.12 6.64
N VAL A 52 3.62 -0.87 7.10
CA VAL A 52 2.31 -0.33 7.47
C VAL A 52 2.41 0.29 8.87
N GLU A 53 2.16 1.59 8.95
CA GLU A 53 2.16 2.36 10.20
C GLU A 53 0.79 2.38 10.87
N TYR A 54 -0.30 2.38 10.10
CA TYR A 54 -1.67 2.27 10.60
C TYR A 54 -2.62 1.71 9.53
N VAL A 55 -3.80 1.25 9.96
CA VAL A 55 -4.89 0.78 9.10
C VAL A 55 -6.18 1.46 9.54
N ASP A 56 -6.88 2.12 8.61
CA ASP A 56 -8.19 2.71 8.83
C ASP A 56 -9.22 2.14 7.84
N CYS A 57 -10.15 1.36 8.38
CA CYS A 57 -11.18 0.64 7.63
C CYS A 57 -12.60 1.18 7.87
N GLU A 58 -12.77 2.12 8.80
CA GLU A 58 -14.08 2.55 9.32
C GLU A 58 -14.28 4.07 9.26
N GLY A 59 -13.21 4.88 9.29
CA GLY A 59 -13.28 6.34 9.41
C GLY A 59 -13.00 7.14 8.14
N SER A 60 -12.61 6.49 7.03
CA SER A 60 -11.84 7.14 5.97
C SER A 60 -12.62 7.59 4.72
N GLY A 61 -13.96 7.46 4.67
CA GLY A 61 -14.76 7.87 3.50
C GLY A 61 -14.49 7.05 2.23
N VAL A 62 -13.82 5.91 2.37
CA VAL A 62 -13.67 4.89 1.32
C VAL A 62 -14.83 3.90 1.39
N ASP A 63 -15.07 3.20 0.28
CA ASP A 63 -16.08 2.15 0.20
C ASP A 63 -15.91 1.10 1.31
N GLU A 64 -17.02 0.49 1.73
CA GLU A 64 -17.06 -0.43 2.87
C GLU A 64 -16.12 -1.65 2.73
N ASN A 65 -15.68 -1.97 1.52
CA ASN A 65 -14.77 -3.07 1.23
C ASN A 65 -13.29 -2.68 1.23
N TYR A 66 -12.97 -1.41 1.47
CA TYR A 66 -11.60 -0.89 1.39
C TYR A 66 -11.13 -0.32 2.73
N CYS A 67 -9.81 -0.30 2.90
CA CYS A 67 -9.14 0.38 4.00
C CYS A 67 -8.04 1.30 3.47
N ILE A 68 -7.77 2.37 4.21
CA ILE A 68 -6.61 3.20 4.02
C ILE A 68 -5.49 2.68 4.92
N LEU A 69 -4.36 2.33 4.33
CA LEU A 69 -3.14 2.00 5.03
C LEU A 69 -2.24 3.23 5.07
N GLY A 70 -1.78 3.65 6.24
CA GLY A 70 -0.62 4.52 6.34
C GLY A 70 0.64 3.70 6.11
N VAL A 71 1.51 4.12 5.21
CA VAL A 71 2.72 3.36 4.85
C VAL A 71 3.96 4.23 4.81
N LYS A 72 5.09 3.63 5.19
CA LYS A 72 6.40 4.26 5.13
C LYS A 72 7.40 3.33 4.46
N ARG A 73 8.17 3.86 3.51
CA ARG A 73 9.24 3.10 2.86
C ARG A 73 10.30 2.65 3.87
N ILE A 74 10.76 1.41 3.70
CA ILE A 74 11.91 0.82 4.40
C ILE A 74 13.04 0.46 3.44
#